data_AF-A0A522F5J3-F1
#
_entry.id   AF-A0A522F5J3-F1
#
_cell.length_a   1.000
_cell.length_b   1.000
_cell.length_c   1.000
_cell.angle_alpha   90.00
_cell.angle_beta   90.00
_cell.angle_gamma   90.00
#
_symmetry.space_group_name_H-M   'P 1'
#
loop_
_entity.id
_entity.type
_entity.pdbx_description
1 polymer ?
#
loop_
_entity_poly.entity_id
_entity_poly.type
_entity_poly.pdbx_seq_one_letter_code
_entity_poly.pdbx_strand_id
1 'polypeptide(L)'
;MTNFNFRARAELKKNQLEWEKKNQFTPREIQEITQQALENIKKYQADMEKSIAGQLDYYQTVYKALYNYQEALWNSKNWWQKFISFFGFITPEERGLQNVINESKEKINENQEKHRAVHIPIWYLRVLDFFGIDLKNYLSFSGYSDLGDDMKLKYLSHHLMGSTNLNHYKELQGNSFSQAYQNFIDDINEFLNENSLDNSTREELAELLNKLNQSTVLTKEIEYAEVLNHLSDHIENDKLLDDYAFSVTKSLTNLPNGETLIIPHGSKSKGSAHAIVVEFKKISDGECELRIFDTSGSTELTSFGTQVRSLIAQDKTRPVKKTTPLFISNLANNSFINDLVSPLFLFQNNNISIEEMNKLFVDLMDNNQLIDDDTQLTLQTNGTCAHSSLQAWFKTRVSPQTEALFNSFIVKRALERLNVIHDEHLKSPVKHIDLAAQYNHQKEMYGDLKSAGEKTVAEAAKRLAKCKESLDVEYPRLKNDLTALLNKKGKSLDAIANLSEYSEKKLRGNKLSDYEKRMVQSADTWSPIPRNTIAQNGLFAFFSTVENPYASLSDRAQKAIIAKKLAAYETFNQNSAKLI
;
A
#
# COMPACT_ATOMS: atom_id res chain seq x y z
N MET A 1 10.20 -0.11 -28.55
CA MET A 1 9.25 0.74 -27.82
C MET A 1 9.06 0.17 -26.43
N THR A 2 9.26 1.00 -25.41
CA THR A 2 9.14 0.65 -23.98
C THR A 2 7.77 1.10 -23.46
N ASN A 3 7.37 0.62 -22.29
CA ASN A 3 6.15 1.13 -21.64
C ASN A 3 6.38 2.50 -20.98
N PHE A 4 7.62 2.85 -20.67
CA PHE A 4 8.01 4.13 -20.08
C PHE A 4 9.29 4.67 -20.74
N ASN A 5 9.25 5.87 -21.32
CA ASN A 5 10.42 6.46 -21.98
C ASN A 5 11.19 7.38 -21.02
N PHE A 6 12.08 6.82 -20.20
CA PHE A 6 12.85 7.58 -19.21
C PHE A 6 13.59 8.78 -19.78
N ARG A 7 14.14 8.65 -20.99
CA ARG A 7 14.87 9.73 -21.64
C ARG A 7 13.96 10.89 -21.98
N ALA A 8 12.85 10.64 -22.67
CA ALA A 8 11.89 11.68 -23.04
C ALA A 8 11.28 12.36 -21.81
N ARG A 9 11.04 11.60 -20.73
CA ARG A 9 10.51 12.10 -19.46
C ARG A 9 11.52 12.97 -18.71
N ALA A 10 12.79 12.57 -18.67
CA ALA A 10 13.86 13.36 -18.05
C ALA A 10 14.12 14.66 -18.83
N GLU A 11 14.16 14.60 -20.16
CA GLU A 11 14.28 15.79 -21.03
C GLU A 11 13.09 16.74 -20.82
N LEU A 12 11.86 16.22 -20.78
CA LEU A 12 10.67 17.03 -20.53
C LEU A 12 10.69 17.69 -19.15
N LYS A 13 11.03 16.94 -18.08
CA LYS A 13 11.11 17.48 -16.71
C LYS A 13 12.15 18.59 -16.60
N LYS A 14 13.32 18.42 -17.23
CA LYS A 14 14.36 19.44 -17.29
C LYS A 14 13.84 20.72 -17.96
N ASN A 15 13.23 20.57 -19.15
CA ASN A 15 12.73 21.70 -19.92
C ASN A 15 11.55 22.40 -19.23
N GLN A 16 10.65 21.66 -18.59
CA GLN A 16 9.57 22.23 -17.78
C GLN A 16 10.13 23.16 -16.67
N LEU A 17 11.13 22.71 -15.93
CA LEU A 17 11.77 23.54 -14.89
C LEU A 17 12.45 24.78 -15.47
N GLU A 18 12.95 24.72 -16.71
CA GLU A 18 13.50 25.88 -17.41
C GLU A 18 12.39 26.86 -17.83
N TRP A 19 11.28 26.35 -18.36
CA TRP A 19 10.12 27.16 -18.77
C TRP A 19 9.47 27.87 -17.58
N GLU A 20 9.35 27.19 -16.44
CA GLU A 20 8.79 27.75 -15.20
C GLU A 20 9.69 28.82 -14.55
N LYS A 21 11.01 28.78 -14.79
CA LYS A 21 11.96 29.77 -14.26
C LYS A 21 12.07 31.04 -15.12
N LYS A 22 11.62 31.00 -16.38
CA LYS A 22 11.68 32.15 -17.28
C LYS A 22 10.59 33.16 -16.90
N ASN A 23 11.03 34.28 -16.33
CA ASN A 23 10.20 35.45 -15.99
C ASN A 23 10.30 36.58 -17.02
N GLN A 24 11.08 36.38 -18.08
CA GLN A 24 11.21 37.29 -19.20
C GLN A 24 10.45 36.70 -20.38
N PHE A 25 9.62 37.55 -21.01
CA PHE A 25 8.65 37.18 -22.04
C PHE A 25 8.98 37.88 -23.36
N THR A 26 10.26 37.88 -23.75
CA THR A 26 10.69 38.46 -25.02
C THR A 26 10.31 37.55 -26.19
N PRO A 27 10.13 38.09 -27.42
CA PRO A 27 9.85 37.28 -28.60
C PRO A 27 10.86 36.13 -28.80
N ARG A 28 12.15 36.42 -28.57
CA ARG A 28 13.23 35.42 -28.63
C ARG A 28 13.00 34.28 -27.65
N GLU A 29 12.61 34.56 -26.41
CA GLU A 29 12.41 33.53 -25.40
C GLU A 29 11.18 32.67 -25.68
N ILE A 30 10.09 33.29 -26.14
CA ILE A 30 8.89 32.58 -26.59
C ILE A 30 9.26 31.63 -27.74
N GLN A 31 10.06 32.10 -28.70
CA GLN A 31 10.55 31.29 -29.81
C GLN A 31 11.45 30.14 -29.35
N GLU A 32 12.39 30.39 -28.43
CA GLU A 32 13.27 29.36 -27.85
C GLU A 32 12.46 28.25 -27.16
N ILE A 33 11.48 28.60 -26.32
CA ILE A 33 10.61 27.61 -25.65
C ILE A 33 9.78 26.84 -26.66
N THR A 34 9.19 27.53 -27.64
CA THR A 34 8.40 26.90 -28.71
C THR A 34 9.24 25.88 -29.47
N GLN A 35 10.48 26.23 -29.82
CA GLN A 35 11.40 25.33 -30.51
C GLN A 35 11.79 24.14 -29.62
N GLN A 36 12.14 24.35 -28.35
CA GLN A 36 12.44 23.27 -27.42
C GLN A 36 11.27 22.30 -27.25
N ALA A 37 10.05 22.83 -27.17
CA ALA A 37 8.84 22.01 -27.07
C ALA A 37 8.60 21.17 -28.32
N LEU A 38 8.72 21.76 -29.51
CA LEU A 38 8.66 21.04 -30.78
C LEU A 38 9.73 19.96 -30.89
N GLU A 39 10.96 20.24 -30.46
CA GLU A 39 12.04 19.26 -30.44
C GLU A 39 11.74 18.10 -29.48
N ASN A 40 11.20 18.36 -28.30
CA ASN A 40 10.77 17.32 -27.35
C ASN A 40 9.67 16.44 -27.94
N ILE A 41 8.64 17.06 -28.52
CA ILE A 41 7.52 16.34 -29.15
C ILE A 41 8.03 15.46 -30.30
N LYS A 42 8.88 16.00 -31.18
CA LYS A 42 9.46 15.24 -32.31
C LYS A 42 10.31 14.07 -31.83
N LYS A 43 11.15 14.28 -30.81
CA LYS A 43 11.95 13.19 -30.23
C LYS A 43 11.08 12.11 -29.60
N TYR A 44 10.03 12.50 -28.89
CA TYR A 44 9.08 11.56 -28.30
C TYR A 44 8.33 10.77 -29.38
N GLN A 45 7.85 11.43 -30.43
CA GLN A 45 7.18 10.79 -31.56
C GLN A 45 8.05 9.74 -32.27
N ALA A 46 9.38 9.94 -32.30
CA ALA A 46 10.32 8.98 -32.87
C ALA A 46 10.48 7.70 -32.05
N ASP A 47 10.19 7.74 -30.74
CA ASP A 47 10.29 6.59 -29.82
C ASP A 47 9.17 6.67 -28.76
N MET A 48 7.92 6.54 -29.22
CA MET A 48 6.75 6.65 -28.36
C MET A 48 6.64 5.44 -27.42
N GLU A 49 6.07 5.70 -26.24
CA GLU A 49 5.68 4.63 -25.31
C GLU A 49 4.59 3.76 -25.95
N LYS A 50 4.63 2.43 -25.73
CA LYS A 50 3.58 1.53 -26.22
C LYS A 50 2.24 1.81 -25.54
N SER A 51 2.29 2.11 -24.24
CA SER A 51 1.12 2.47 -23.44
C SER A 51 0.45 3.73 -23.96
N ILE A 52 -0.87 3.66 -24.17
CA ILE A 52 -1.70 4.81 -24.53
C ILE A 52 -1.82 5.75 -23.33
N ALA A 53 -1.93 5.20 -22.11
CA ALA A 53 -1.87 6.00 -20.88
C ALA A 53 -0.55 6.78 -20.78
N GLY A 54 0.58 6.18 -21.17
CA GLY A 54 1.88 6.83 -21.28
C GLY A 54 1.88 7.99 -22.27
N GLN A 55 1.41 7.74 -23.50
CA GLN A 55 1.25 8.77 -24.52
C GLN A 55 0.38 9.93 -24.04
N LEU A 56 -0.77 9.63 -23.47
CA LEU A 56 -1.67 10.63 -22.92
C LEU A 56 -0.99 11.48 -21.83
N ASP A 57 -0.35 10.84 -20.86
CA ASP A 57 0.34 11.50 -19.76
C ASP A 57 1.49 12.39 -20.24
N TYR A 58 2.23 11.96 -21.27
CA TYR A 58 3.30 12.75 -21.86
C TYR A 58 2.75 14.04 -22.47
N TYR A 59 1.77 13.93 -23.37
CA TYR A 59 1.19 15.10 -24.03
C TYR A 59 0.45 16.02 -23.05
N GLN A 60 -0.21 15.48 -22.02
CA GLN A 60 -0.81 16.27 -20.93
C GLN A 60 0.25 17.07 -20.16
N THR A 61 1.40 16.48 -19.88
CA THR A 61 2.50 17.15 -19.18
C THR A 61 3.07 18.29 -20.03
N VAL A 62 3.31 18.06 -21.33
CA VAL A 62 3.74 19.10 -22.28
C VAL A 62 2.71 20.22 -22.36
N TYR A 63 1.44 19.88 -22.59
CA TYR A 63 0.34 20.83 -22.70
C TYR A 63 0.24 21.71 -21.45
N LYS A 64 0.23 21.11 -20.26
CA LYS A 64 0.11 21.84 -18.99
C LYS A 64 1.27 22.81 -18.79
N ALA A 65 2.51 22.38 -19.07
CA ALA A 65 3.68 23.22 -18.91
C ALA A 65 3.65 24.43 -19.88
N LEU A 66 3.30 24.21 -21.15
CA LEU A 66 3.19 25.29 -22.14
C LEU A 66 2.01 26.21 -21.88
N TYR A 67 0.87 25.66 -21.44
CA TYR A 67 -0.31 26.44 -21.08
C TYR A 67 -0.02 27.36 -19.88
N ASN A 68 0.63 26.84 -18.84
CA ASN A 68 1.07 27.65 -17.69
C ASN A 68 2.02 28.77 -18.12
N TYR A 69 2.96 28.48 -19.03
CA TYR A 69 3.84 29.51 -19.59
C TYR A 69 3.05 30.56 -20.39
N GLN A 70 2.08 30.14 -21.20
CA GLN A 70 1.19 31.03 -21.94
C GLN A 70 0.33 31.91 -21.02
N GLU A 71 -0.15 31.35 -19.90
CA GLU A 71 -0.91 32.10 -18.89
C GLU A 71 -0.02 33.14 -18.19
N ALA A 72 1.22 32.78 -17.83
CA ALA A 72 2.19 33.71 -17.26
C ALA A 72 2.53 34.84 -18.25
N LEU A 73 2.74 34.50 -19.52
CA LEU A 73 2.92 35.46 -20.61
C LEU A 73 1.71 36.40 -20.72
N TRP A 74 0.49 35.85 -20.75
CA TRP A 74 -0.74 36.64 -20.80
C TRP A 74 -0.83 37.60 -19.62
N ASN A 75 -0.54 37.14 -18.41
CA ASN A 75 -0.59 37.93 -17.20
C ASN A 75 0.45 39.05 -17.16
N SER A 76 1.59 38.88 -17.83
CA SER A 76 2.62 39.92 -17.98
C SER A 76 2.22 41.07 -18.91
N LYS A 77 1.23 40.86 -19.79
CA LYS A 77 0.76 41.88 -20.75
C LYS A 77 0.01 43.01 -20.05
N ASN A 78 0.21 44.23 -20.54
CA ASN A 78 -0.63 45.36 -20.15
C ASN A 78 -2.05 45.25 -20.73
N TRP A 79 -2.99 46.07 -20.23
CA TRP A 79 -4.40 46.00 -20.60
C TRP A 79 -4.65 46.18 -22.11
N TRP A 80 -3.87 47.03 -22.78
CA TRP A 80 -4.00 47.28 -24.22
C TRP A 80 -3.46 46.07 -25.00
N GLN A 81 -2.32 45.51 -24.62
CA GLN A 81 -1.81 44.26 -25.21
C GLN A 81 -2.81 43.10 -25.07
N LYS A 82 -3.47 42.96 -23.91
CA LYS A 82 -4.54 41.98 -23.70
C LYS A 82 -5.74 42.24 -24.62
N PHE A 83 -6.16 43.50 -24.76
CA PHE A 83 -7.25 43.89 -25.64
C PHE A 83 -6.92 43.62 -27.12
N ILE A 84 -5.72 43.94 -27.61
CA ILE A 84 -5.25 43.60 -28.97
C ILE A 84 -5.31 42.09 -29.20
N SER A 85 -4.75 41.31 -28.27
CA SER A 85 -4.72 39.86 -28.36
C SER A 85 -6.11 39.22 -28.29
N PHE A 86 -7.09 39.83 -27.60
CA PHE A 86 -8.49 39.37 -27.59
C PHE A 86 -9.10 39.38 -29.00
N PHE A 87 -8.74 40.35 -29.86
CA PHE A 87 -9.15 40.41 -31.26
C PHE A 87 -8.27 39.55 -32.20
N GLY A 88 -7.47 38.63 -31.65
CA GLY A 88 -6.65 37.69 -32.43
C GLY A 88 -5.32 38.24 -32.93
N PHE A 89 -4.97 39.48 -32.57
CA PHE A 89 -3.68 40.07 -32.89
C PHE A 89 -2.63 39.63 -31.84
N ILE A 90 -2.06 38.46 -32.09
CA ILE A 90 -0.92 37.91 -31.34
C ILE A 90 0.34 37.95 -32.22
N THR A 91 1.51 38.01 -31.59
CA THR A 91 2.77 38.03 -32.36
C THR A 91 3.00 36.68 -33.06
N PRO A 92 3.87 36.61 -34.09
CA PRO A 92 4.21 35.33 -34.74
C PRO A 92 4.74 34.27 -33.76
N GLU A 93 5.50 34.69 -32.75
CA GLU A 93 6.09 33.82 -31.74
C GLU A 93 5.01 33.27 -30.80
N GLU A 94 4.08 34.12 -30.36
CA GLU A 94 2.91 33.70 -29.57
C GLU A 94 1.99 32.75 -30.35
N ARG A 95 1.85 32.99 -31.65
CA ARG A 95 1.11 32.08 -32.55
C ARG A 95 1.83 30.74 -32.67
N GLY A 96 3.16 30.74 -32.75
CA GLY A 96 3.98 29.53 -32.70
C GLY A 96 3.72 28.71 -31.43
N LEU A 97 3.78 29.37 -30.26
CA LEU A 97 3.47 28.73 -28.98
C LEU A 97 2.03 28.17 -28.95
N GLN A 98 1.04 28.96 -29.38
CA GLN A 98 -0.36 28.51 -29.44
C GLN A 98 -0.53 27.29 -30.36
N ASN A 99 0.18 27.24 -31.48
CA ASN A 99 0.11 26.09 -32.39
C ASN A 99 0.64 24.81 -31.73
N VAL A 100 1.75 24.87 -30.98
CA VAL A 100 2.28 23.69 -30.26
C VAL A 100 1.33 23.26 -29.13
N ILE A 101 0.70 24.21 -28.44
CA ILE A 101 -0.33 23.93 -27.44
C ILE A 101 -1.53 23.22 -28.09
N ASN A 102 -1.98 23.72 -29.24
CA ASN A 102 -3.10 23.13 -30.00
C ASN A 102 -2.76 21.72 -30.50
N GLU A 103 -1.55 21.51 -31.04
CA GLU A 103 -1.08 20.19 -31.48
C GLU A 103 -1.02 19.20 -30.30
N SER A 104 -0.51 19.64 -29.15
CA SER A 104 -0.50 18.82 -27.93
C SER A 104 -1.93 18.47 -27.49
N LYS A 105 -2.86 19.42 -27.57
CA LYS A 105 -4.27 19.21 -27.23
C LYS A 105 -4.97 18.24 -28.18
N GLU A 106 -4.69 18.33 -29.47
CA GLU A 106 -5.19 17.38 -30.48
C GLU A 106 -4.70 15.97 -30.16
N LYS A 107 -3.40 15.80 -29.85
CA LYS A 107 -2.84 14.51 -29.43
C LYS A 107 -3.40 14.00 -28.11
N ILE A 108 -3.75 14.87 -27.17
CA ILE A 108 -4.48 14.48 -25.96
C ILE A 108 -5.84 13.90 -26.33
N ASN A 109 -6.62 14.59 -27.16
CA ASN A 109 -7.96 14.13 -27.56
C ASN A 109 -7.90 12.78 -28.30
N GLU A 110 -6.99 12.65 -29.29
CA GLU A 110 -6.76 11.40 -30.01
C GLU A 110 -6.43 10.23 -29.05
N ASN A 111 -5.54 10.45 -28.09
CA ASN A 111 -5.13 9.41 -27.15
C ASN A 111 -6.21 9.13 -26.08
N GLN A 112 -7.02 10.12 -25.70
CA GLN A 112 -8.18 9.91 -24.82
C GLN A 112 -9.23 9.02 -25.47
N GLU A 113 -9.51 9.21 -26.75
CA GLU A 113 -10.44 8.35 -27.50
C GLU A 113 -9.91 6.92 -27.59
N LYS A 114 -8.62 6.75 -27.91
CA LYS A 114 -7.97 5.43 -27.91
C LYS A 114 -7.99 4.77 -26.53
N HIS A 115 -7.68 5.53 -25.48
CA HIS A 115 -7.68 5.03 -24.10
C HIS A 115 -9.09 4.57 -23.71
N ARG A 116 -10.13 5.34 -24.00
CA ARG A 116 -11.52 4.94 -23.75
C ARG A 116 -11.91 3.68 -24.53
N ALA A 117 -11.46 3.54 -25.77
CA ALA A 117 -11.73 2.35 -26.58
C ALA A 117 -11.02 1.09 -26.03
N VAL A 118 -9.84 1.24 -25.41
CA VAL A 118 -9.12 0.13 -24.78
C VAL A 118 -9.70 -0.24 -23.41
N HIS A 119 -10.02 0.75 -22.59
CA HIS A 119 -10.52 0.54 -21.22
C HIS A 119 -12.02 0.26 -21.13
N ILE A 120 -12.80 0.66 -22.13
CA ILE A 120 -14.24 0.39 -22.23
C ILE A 120 -14.55 -0.03 -23.68
N PRO A 121 -14.12 -1.22 -24.11
CA PRO A 121 -14.22 -1.63 -25.52
C PRO A 121 -15.69 -1.77 -25.96
N ILE A 122 -16.55 -2.16 -25.04
CA ILE A 122 -17.96 -2.42 -25.28
C ILE A 122 -18.72 -1.10 -25.43
N TRP A 123 -19.37 -0.91 -26.58
CA TRP A 123 -20.01 0.37 -26.94
C TRP A 123 -21.13 0.78 -25.98
N TYR A 124 -21.95 -0.15 -25.50
CA TYR A 124 -23.06 0.20 -24.60
C TYR A 124 -22.54 0.57 -23.20
N LEU A 125 -21.41 0.01 -22.75
CA LEU A 125 -20.75 0.45 -21.52
C LEU A 125 -20.20 1.88 -21.65
N ARG A 126 -19.70 2.26 -22.84
CA ARG A 126 -19.31 3.66 -23.11
C ARG A 126 -20.50 4.62 -23.07
N VAL A 127 -21.68 4.18 -23.49
CA VAL A 127 -22.90 4.98 -23.37
C VAL A 127 -23.28 5.16 -21.89
N LEU A 128 -23.19 4.10 -21.08
CA LEU A 128 -23.43 4.18 -19.64
C LEU A 128 -22.44 5.13 -18.94
N ASP A 129 -21.15 5.02 -19.26
CA ASP A 129 -20.09 5.92 -18.77
C ASP A 129 -20.38 7.39 -19.14
N PHE A 130 -20.84 7.64 -20.38
CA PHE A 130 -21.25 8.98 -20.82
C PHE A 130 -22.39 9.56 -19.97
N PHE A 131 -23.30 8.73 -19.47
CA PHE A 131 -24.37 9.15 -18.54
C PHE A 131 -23.93 9.19 -17.06
N GLY A 132 -22.63 9.01 -16.78
CA GLY A 132 -22.07 9.04 -15.43
C GLY A 132 -22.23 7.73 -14.65
N ILE A 133 -22.61 6.63 -15.32
CA ILE A 133 -22.69 5.30 -14.71
C ILE A 133 -21.31 4.65 -14.84
N ASP A 134 -20.51 4.75 -13.79
CA ASP A 134 -19.20 4.12 -13.72
C ASP A 134 -19.31 2.67 -13.23
N LEU A 135 -19.19 1.71 -14.15
CA LEU A 135 -19.22 0.29 -13.82
C LEU A 135 -18.05 -0.13 -12.90
N LYS A 136 -16.89 0.55 -12.94
CA LYS A 136 -15.77 0.24 -12.05
C LYS A 136 -16.17 0.51 -10.59
N ASN A 137 -16.94 1.58 -10.35
CA ASN A 137 -17.48 1.89 -9.03
C ASN A 137 -18.65 0.98 -8.65
N TYR A 138 -19.39 0.42 -9.61
CA TYR A 138 -20.42 -0.58 -9.31
C TYR A 138 -19.83 -1.92 -8.85
N LEU A 139 -18.61 -2.25 -9.30
CA LEU A 139 -17.81 -3.36 -8.76
C LEU A 139 -17.12 -3.02 -7.42
N SER A 140 -17.25 -1.78 -6.94
CA SER A 140 -16.68 -1.42 -5.64
C SER A 140 -17.54 -1.98 -4.52
N PHE A 141 -16.93 -2.81 -3.68
CA PHE A 141 -17.57 -3.33 -2.49
C PHE A 141 -17.67 -2.21 -1.45
N SER A 142 -18.88 -1.97 -0.97
CA SER A 142 -19.08 -1.24 0.28
C SER A 142 -18.89 -2.19 1.47
N GLY A 143 -18.62 -1.64 2.65
CA GLY A 143 -18.10 -2.38 3.80
C GLY A 143 -18.96 -3.57 4.25
N TYR A 144 -18.47 -4.32 5.25
CA TYR A 144 -19.03 -5.62 5.65
C TYR A 144 -20.57 -5.74 5.71
N SER A 145 -21.29 -4.68 6.12
CA SER A 145 -22.76 -4.66 6.18
C SER A 145 -23.43 -4.96 4.84
N ASP A 146 -22.83 -4.51 3.76
CA ASP A 146 -23.41 -4.46 2.41
C ASP A 146 -23.04 -5.70 1.59
N LEU A 147 -22.16 -6.55 2.12
CA LEU A 147 -21.81 -7.84 1.54
C LEU A 147 -23.01 -8.80 1.62
N GLY A 148 -23.18 -9.60 0.56
CA GLY A 148 -24.08 -10.76 0.59
C GLY A 148 -23.56 -11.86 1.51
N ASP A 149 -24.43 -12.78 1.92
CA ASP A 149 -24.15 -13.78 2.97
C ASP A 149 -22.92 -14.66 2.67
N ASP A 150 -22.74 -15.10 1.41
CA ASP A 150 -21.56 -15.87 0.98
C ASP A 150 -20.25 -15.09 1.17
N MET A 151 -20.24 -13.81 0.79
CA MET A 151 -19.08 -12.94 0.93
C MET A 151 -18.81 -12.57 2.38
N LYS A 152 -19.86 -12.42 3.21
CA LYS A 152 -19.72 -12.28 4.66
C LYS A 152 -19.06 -13.50 5.27
N LEU A 153 -19.49 -14.70 4.88
CA LEU A 153 -18.91 -15.95 5.40
C LEU A 153 -17.42 -16.10 5.02
N LYS A 154 -17.05 -15.77 3.77
CA LYS A 154 -15.65 -15.77 3.31
C LYS A 154 -14.80 -14.73 4.03
N TYR A 155 -15.34 -13.53 4.26
CA TYR A 155 -14.68 -12.53 5.10
C TYR A 155 -14.39 -13.10 6.49
N LEU A 156 -15.41 -13.69 7.14
CA LEU A 156 -15.25 -14.26 8.49
C LEU A 156 -14.29 -15.44 8.52
N SER A 157 -14.33 -16.32 7.51
CA SER A 157 -13.45 -17.49 7.46
C SER A 157 -11.97 -17.09 7.45
N HIS A 158 -11.62 -16.05 6.69
CA HIS A 158 -10.24 -15.57 6.58
C HIS A 158 -9.64 -15.12 7.93
N HIS A 159 -10.46 -14.57 8.82
CA HIS A 159 -10.02 -14.16 10.16
C HIS A 159 -10.07 -15.28 11.19
N LEU A 160 -10.99 -16.23 11.05
CA LEU A 160 -11.32 -17.20 12.10
C LEU A 160 -10.63 -18.55 11.95
N MET A 161 -10.32 -18.99 10.72
CA MET A 161 -9.74 -20.32 10.51
C MET A 161 -8.38 -20.50 11.19
N GLY A 162 -7.57 -19.43 11.28
CA GLY A 162 -6.25 -19.47 11.90
C GLY A 162 -5.39 -20.60 11.31
N SER A 163 -4.92 -21.52 12.16
CA SER A 163 -4.15 -22.70 11.75
C SER A 163 -4.99 -23.96 11.53
N THR A 164 -6.31 -23.86 11.65
CA THR A 164 -7.25 -24.97 11.45
C THR A 164 -7.53 -25.15 9.96
N ASN A 165 -7.30 -26.36 9.42
CA ASN A 165 -7.57 -26.68 8.03
C ASN A 165 -9.05 -26.99 7.80
N LEU A 166 -9.77 -26.08 7.15
CA LEU A 166 -11.17 -26.24 6.74
C LEU A 166 -11.34 -26.24 5.20
N ASN A 167 -10.29 -26.61 4.44
CA ASN A 167 -10.30 -26.59 2.96
C ASN A 167 -11.24 -27.64 2.31
N HIS A 168 -11.93 -28.45 3.09
CA HIS A 168 -12.97 -29.32 2.56
C HIS A 168 -14.29 -28.56 2.33
N TYR A 169 -14.51 -27.42 3.00
CA TYR A 169 -15.61 -26.49 2.70
C TYR A 169 -15.17 -25.49 1.63
N LYS A 170 -15.79 -25.53 0.46
CA LYS A 170 -15.45 -24.62 -0.66
C LYS A 170 -15.97 -23.21 -0.42
N GLU A 171 -17.06 -23.11 0.33
CA GLU A 171 -17.76 -21.88 0.72
C GLU A 171 -16.89 -21.00 1.62
N LEU A 172 -15.94 -21.59 2.34
CA LEU A 172 -15.01 -20.85 3.22
C LEU A 172 -13.75 -20.34 2.49
N GLN A 173 -13.56 -20.67 1.21
CA GLN A 173 -12.31 -20.43 0.48
C GLN A 173 -12.41 -19.22 -0.44
N GLY A 174 -11.33 -18.43 -0.45
CA GLY A 174 -11.01 -17.45 -1.47
C GLY A 174 -11.85 -16.17 -1.43
N ASN A 175 -11.16 -15.03 -1.34
CA ASN A 175 -11.68 -13.76 -1.80
C ASN A 175 -10.92 -13.36 -3.07
N SER A 176 -11.56 -12.57 -3.93
CA SER A 176 -10.85 -11.91 -5.03
C SER A 176 -9.77 -10.95 -4.48
N PHE A 177 -8.85 -10.52 -5.33
CA PHE A 177 -7.80 -9.60 -4.91
C PHE A 177 -8.37 -8.29 -4.39
N SER A 178 -9.28 -7.66 -5.13
CA SER A 178 -9.88 -6.39 -4.74
C SER A 178 -10.65 -6.52 -3.43
N GLN A 179 -11.37 -7.62 -3.23
CA GLN A 179 -12.10 -7.89 -2.01
C GLN A 179 -11.17 -8.09 -0.82
N ALA A 180 -10.08 -8.85 -0.97
CA ALA A 180 -9.11 -9.06 0.10
C ALA A 180 -8.46 -7.74 0.55
N TYR A 181 -8.09 -6.88 -0.39
CA TYR A 181 -7.54 -5.55 -0.11
C TYR A 181 -8.58 -4.62 0.53
N GLN A 182 -9.81 -4.58 0.01
CA GLN A 182 -10.89 -3.77 0.55
C GLN A 182 -11.26 -4.20 1.97
N ASN A 183 -11.39 -5.51 2.23
CA ASN A 183 -11.63 -6.04 3.57
C ASN A 183 -10.54 -5.62 4.55
N PHE A 184 -9.27 -5.68 4.14
CA PHE A 184 -8.16 -5.27 4.99
C PHE A 184 -8.14 -3.75 5.26
N ILE A 185 -8.54 -2.94 4.27
CA ILE A 185 -8.75 -1.49 4.44
C ILE A 185 -9.87 -1.23 5.45
N ASP A 186 -10.99 -1.93 5.32
CA ASP A 186 -12.15 -1.78 6.20
C ASP A 186 -11.78 -2.20 7.63
N ASP A 187 -11.01 -3.28 7.80
CA ASP A 187 -10.48 -3.73 9.09
C ASP A 187 -9.64 -2.64 9.77
N ILE A 188 -8.72 -1.99 9.04
CA ILE A 188 -7.89 -0.92 9.59
C ILE A 188 -8.74 0.32 9.93
N ASN A 189 -9.68 0.70 9.07
CA ASN A 189 -10.60 1.81 9.33
C ASN A 189 -11.46 1.56 10.57
N GLU A 190 -12.01 0.36 10.70
CA GLU A 190 -12.77 -0.07 11.88
C GLU A 190 -11.90 -0.03 13.14
N PHE A 191 -10.67 -0.54 13.07
CA PHE A 191 -9.73 -0.51 14.19
C PHE A 191 -9.40 0.92 14.64
N LEU A 192 -9.15 1.83 13.69
CA LEU A 192 -8.88 3.26 13.95
C LEU A 192 -10.07 3.99 14.60
N ASN A 193 -11.30 3.60 14.24
CA ASN A 193 -12.53 4.23 14.71
C ASN A 193 -12.96 3.72 16.09
N GLU A 194 -12.79 2.42 16.36
CA GLU A 194 -13.30 1.80 17.59
C GLU A 194 -12.29 1.74 18.74
N ASN A 195 -11.00 1.92 18.45
CA ASN A 195 -9.95 1.94 19.46
C ASN A 195 -9.38 3.35 19.67
N SER A 196 -9.15 3.70 20.93
CA SER A 196 -8.28 4.83 21.24
C SER A 196 -6.86 4.41 20.92
N LEU A 197 -6.20 5.04 19.95
CA LEU A 197 -4.79 4.81 19.60
C LEU A 197 -4.02 6.12 19.78
N ASP A 198 -2.73 6.03 20.11
CA ASP A 198 -1.87 7.20 20.15
C ASP A 198 -1.60 7.76 18.74
N ASN A 199 -1.22 9.02 18.66
CA ASN A 199 -1.05 9.72 17.39
C ASN A 199 -0.01 9.07 16.48
N SER A 200 1.06 8.49 17.05
CA SER A 200 2.11 7.84 16.26
C SER A 200 1.59 6.60 15.55
N THR A 201 0.86 5.74 16.26
CA THR A 201 0.22 4.56 15.67
C THR A 201 -0.90 4.94 14.70
N ARG A 202 -1.68 6.00 14.96
CA ARG A 202 -2.68 6.50 14.01
C ARG A 202 -2.06 6.99 12.70
N GLU A 203 -0.96 7.75 12.77
CA GLU A 203 -0.23 8.24 11.60
C GLU A 203 0.35 7.06 10.80
N GLU A 204 1.00 6.10 11.46
CA GLU A 204 1.53 4.88 10.82
C GLU A 204 0.43 4.11 10.07
N LEU A 205 -0.71 3.85 10.71
CA LEU A 205 -1.83 3.14 10.09
C LEU A 205 -2.48 3.95 8.94
N ALA A 206 -2.56 5.27 9.06
CA ALA A 206 -3.07 6.13 7.99
C ALA A 206 -2.15 6.12 6.76
N GLU A 207 -0.84 6.09 6.95
CA GLU A 207 0.13 5.91 5.86
C GLU A 207 -0.05 4.55 5.17
N LEU A 208 -0.27 3.47 5.95
CA LEU A 208 -0.54 2.14 5.39
C LEU A 208 -1.87 2.08 4.63
N LEU A 209 -2.92 2.74 5.13
CA LEU A 209 -4.19 2.88 4.42
C LEU A 209 -4.01 3.57 3.07
N ASN A 210 -3.21 4.64 2.99
CA ASN A 210 -2.93 5.30 1.72
C ASN A 210 -2.26 4.35 0.72
N LYS A 211 -1.34 3.50 1.18
CA LYS A 211 -0.67 2.49 0.35
C LYS A 211 -1.64 1.41 -0.13
N LEU A 212 -2.49 0.89 0.75
CA LEU A 212 -3.52 -0.10 0.41
C LEU A 212 -4.56 0.47 -0.55
N ASN A 213 -4.99 1.71 -0.34
CA ASN A 213 -5.94 2.40 -1.23
C ASN A 213 -5.38 2.55 -2.65
N GLN A 214 -4.11 2.93 -2.78
CA GLN A 214 -3.44 3.00 -4.09
C GLN A 214 -3.44 1.63 -4.79
N SER A 215 -3.11 0.56 -4.08
CA SER A 215 -3.10 -0.79 -4.64
C SER A 215 -4.49 -1.35 -4.91
N THR A 216 -5.51 -0.87 -4.19
CA THR A 216 -6.91 -1.25 -4.43
C THR A 216 -7.46 -0.68 -5.72
N VAL A 217 -6.98 0.49 -6.15
CA VAL A 217 -7.29 1.01 -7.49
C VAL A 217 -6.78 0.01 -8.54
N LEU A 218 -5.53 -0.45 -8.40
CA LEU A 218 -4.93 -1.41 -9.33
C LEU A 218 -5.69 -2.75 -9.35
N THR A 219 -6.05 -3.32 -8.20
CA THR A 219 -6.82 -4.58 -8.14
C THR A 219 -8.21 -4.46 -8.76
N LYS A 220 -8.92 -3.33 -8.53
CA LYS A 220 -10.25 -3.09 -9.12
C LYS A 220 -10.18 -2.99 -10.64
N GLU A 221 -9.16 -2.34 -11.16
CA GLU A 221 -8.97 -2.19 -12.60
C GLU A 221 -8.63 -3.53 -13.28
N ILE A 222 -7.82 -4.37 -12.62
CA ILE A 222 -7.55 -5.76 -13.02
C ILE A 222 -8.85 -6.58 -13.10
N GLU A 223 -9.66 -6.56 -12.04
CA GLU A 223 -10.90 -7.34 -12.00
C GLU A 223 -11.94 -6.81 -12.99
N TYR A 224 -11.98 -5.50 -13.21
CA TYR A 224 -12.81 -4.92 -14.26
C TYR A 224 -12.38 -5.41 -15.65
N ALA A 225 -11.06 -5.52 -15.91
CA ALA A 225 -10.57 -6.12 -17.15
C ALA A 225 -10.96 -7.61 -17.27
N GLU A 226 -10.96 -8.38 -16.17
CA GLU A 226 -11.49 -9.76 -16.14
C GLU A 226 -12.97 -9.78 -16.54
N VAL A 227 -13.80 -8.93 -15.94
CA VAL A 227 -15.24 -8.81 -16.27
C VAL A 227 -15.46 -8.45 -17.73
N LEU A 228 -14.71 -7.48 -18.25
CA LEU A 228 -14.81 -7.10 -19.66
C LEU A 228 -14.45 -8.28 -20.58
N ASN A 229 -13.40 -9.03 -20.26
CA ASN A 229 -13.02 -10.23 -21.02
C ASN A 229 -14.13 -11.28 -21.04
N HIS A 230 -14.91 -11.43 -19.96
CA HIS A 230 -16.09 -12.31 -19.95
C HIS A 230 -17.22 -11.82 -20.85
N LEU A 231 -17.27 -10.52 -21.12
CA LEU A 231 -18.31 -9.90 -21.94
C LEU A 231 -17.93 -9.79 -23.42
N SER A 232 -16.66 -9.98 -23.79
CA SER A 232 -16.19 -9.85 -25.17
C SER A 232 -14.91 -10.64 -25.49
N ASP A 233 -14.95 -11.45 -26.54
CA ASP A 233 -13.80 -12.23 -27.06
C ASP A 233 -12.75 -11.38 -27.82
N HIS A 234 -12.93 -10.05 -27.90
CA HIS A 234 -12.15 -9.14 -28.76
C HIS A 234 -11.37 -8.07 -28.01
N ILE A 235 -11.05 -8.29 -26.74
CA ILE A 235 -10.31 -7.30 -25.95
C ILE A 235 -8.82 -7.38 -26.28
N GLU A 236 -8.24 -6.23 -26.61
CA GLU A 236 -6.81 -6.04 -26.80
C GLU A 236 -6.09 -6.05 -25.43
N ASN A 237 -6.05 -7.20 -24.77
CA ASN A 237 -5.48 -7.38 -23.42
C ASN A 237 -4.02 -6.89 -23.32
N ASP A 238 -3.26 -6.97 -24.41
CA ASP A 238 -1.88 -6.48 -24.47
C ASP A 238 -1.79 -4.96 -24.26
N LYS A 239 -2.75 -4.18 -24.79
CA LYS A 239 -2.76 -2.72 -24.61
C LYS A 239 -3.16 -2.32 -23.20
N LEU A 240 -4.10 -3.05 -22.60
CA LEU A 240 -4.44 -2.89 -21.19
C LEU A 240 -3.21 -3.18 -20.32
N LEU A 241 -2.56 -4.33 -20.54
CA LEU A 241 -1.34 -4.73 -19.84
C LEU A 241 -0.24 -3.66 -19.92
N ASP A 242 -0.01 -3.10 -21.11
CA ASP A 242 0.97 -2.04 -21.31
C ASP A 242 0.62 -0.76 -20.50
N ASP A 243 -0.65 -0.37 -20.43
CA ASP A 243 -1.14 0.76 -19.62
C ASP A 243 -0.96 0.53 -18.11
N TYR A 244 -1.20 -0.69 -17.62
CA TYR A 244 -0.97 -1.04 -16.22
C TYR A 244 0.51 -1.06 -15.87
N ALA A 245 1.35 -1.65 -16.74
CA ALA A 245 2.78 -1.66 -16.55
C ALA A 245 3.39 -0.25 -16.57
N PHE A 246 2.87 0.64 -17.44
CA PHE A 246 3.20 2.06 -17.39
C PHE A 246 2.82 2.69 -16.04
N SER A 247 1.61 2.45 -15.56
CA SER A 247 1.11 3.02 -14.30
C SER A 247 1.94 2.58 -13.08
N VAL A 248 2.31 1.30 -13.03
CA VAL A 248 3.25 0.76 -12.01
C VAL A 248 4.62 1.43 -12.13
N THR A 249 5.19 1.47 -13.34
CA THR A 249 6.53 2.05 -13.57
C THR A 249 6.56 3.54 -13.21
N LYS A 250 5.52 4.29 -13.56
CA LYS A 250 5.36 5.71 -13.21
C LYS A 250 5.27 5.89 -11.70
N SER A 251 4.48 5.06 -11.01
CA SER A 251 4.32 5.11 -9.56
C SER A 251 5.65 4.83 -8.85
N LEU A 252 6.37 3.78 -9.27
CA LEU A 252 7.70 3.45 -8.75
C LEU A 252 8.72 4.56 -9.00
N THR A 253 8.73 5.15 -10.19
CA THR A 253 9.65 6.23 -10.56
C THR A 253 9.42 7.48 -9.69
N ASN A 254 8.16 7.83 -9.43
CA ASN A 254 7.78 9.00 -8.64
C ASN A 254 7.75 8.77 -7.12
N LEU A 255 7.92 7.52 -6.68
CA LEU A 255 7.95 7.16 -5.26
C LEU A 255 9.09 7.93 -4.55
N PRO A 256 8.89 8.48 -3.35
CA PRO A 256 9.98 9.04 -2.55
C PRO A 256 10.99 7.96 -2.11
N ASN A 257 12.23 8.37 -1.86
CA ASN A 257 13.25 7.44 -1.35
C ASN A 257 12.87 6.96 0.05
N GLY A 258 12.91 5.64 0.27
CA GLY A 258 12.47 4.97 1.49
C GLY A 258 11.01 4.52 1.49
N GLU A 259 10.18 5.06 0.61
CA GLU A 259 8.77 4.70 0.49
C GLU A 259 8.54 3.40 -0.27
N THR A 260 7.34 2.84 -0.12
CA THR A 260 6.96 1.57 -0.74
C THR A 260 5.66 1.63 -1.55
N LEU A 261 5.60 0.77 -2.57
CA LEU A 261 4.44 0.47 -3.40
C LEU A 261 4.18 -1.04 -3.31
N ILE A 262 2.95 -1.46 -3.03
CA ILE A 262 2.57 -2.88 -3.09
C ILE A 262 1.78 -3.18 -4.35
N ILE A 263 2.07 -4.31 -4.96
CA ILE A 263 1.46 -4.80 -6.20
C ILE A 263 0.84 -6.17 -5.89
N PRO A 264 -0.46 -6.35 -6.15
CA PRO A 264 -1.09 -7.67 -6.10
C PRO A 264 -0.45 -8.56 -7.19
N HIS A 265 -0.20 -9.83 -6.88
CA HIS A 265 0.30 -10.78 -7.87
C HIS A 265 -0.29 -12.16 -7.61
N GLY A 266 -0.59 -12.92 -8.66
CA GLY A 266 -1.22 -14.23 -8.50
C GLY A 266 -1.56 -14.91 -9.80
N SER A 267 -2.11 -16.11 -9.67
CA SER A 267 -2.63 -16.91 -10.79
C SER A 267 -3.96 -17.54 -10.43
N LYS A 268 -4.75 -17.83 -11.46
CA LYS A 268 -6.04 -18.51 -11.36
C LYS A 268 -6.15 -19.52 -12.50
N SER A 269 -6.40 -20.77 -12.14
CA SER A 269 -6.63 -21.89 -13.05
C SER A 269 -7.98 -22.54 -12.72
N LYS A 270 -8.49 -23.40 -13.61
CA LYS A 270 -9.78 -24.12 -13.42
C LYS A 270 -9.93 -24.89 -12.10
N GLY A 271 -8.84 -25.19 -11.38
CA GLY A 271 -8.88 -25.95 -10.13
C GLY A 271 -8.03 -25.41 -8.99
N SER A 272 -7.29 -24.32 -9.18
CA SER A 272 -6.44 -23.71 -8.15
C SER A 272 -6.23 -22.23 -8.44
N ALA A 273 -6.18 -21.41 -7.39
CA ALA A 273 -5.82 -20.01 -7.45
C ALA A 273 -4.82 -19.71 -6.33
N HIS A 274 -3.82 -18.89 -6.64
CA HIS A 274 -2.82 -18.46 -5.67
C HIS A 274 -2.57 -16.96 -5.78
N ALA A 275 -2.25 -16.35 -4.65
CA ALA A 275 -2.08 -14.92 -4.52
C ALA A 275 -0.95 -14.59 -3.54
N ILE A 276 -0.14 -13.61 -3.92
CA ILE A 276 0.97 -13.08 -3.12
C ILE A 276 0.95 -11.55 -3.15
N VAL A 277 1.70 -10.93 -2.24
CA VAL A 277 1.95 -9.48 -2.24
C VAL A 277 3.40 -9.24 -2.62
N VAL A 278 3.61 -8.38 -3.62
CA VAL A 278 4.95 -7.94 -4.03
C VAL A 278 5.11 -6.48 -3.67
N GLU A 279 6.14 -6.16 -2.91
CA GLU A 279 6.41 -4.80 -2.47
C GLU A 279 7.68 -4.28 -3.15
N PHE A 280 7.58 -3.11 -3.78
CA PHE A 280 8.72 -2.33 -4.20
C PHE A 280 9.05 -1.30 -3.12
N LYS A 281 10.30 -1.27 -2.68
CA LYS A 281 10.86 -0.21 -1.85
C LYS A 281 11.88 0.59 -2.64
N LYS A 282 11.69 1.90 -2.75
CA LYS A 282 12.68 2.74 -3.42
C LYS A 282 13.87 3.00 -2.51
N ILE A 283 15.06 2.65 -2.97
CA ILE A 283 16.32 2.83 -2.23
C ILE A 283 16.95 4.17 -2.60
N SER A 284 16.96 4.48 -3.89
CA SER A 284 17.52 5.71 -4.45
C SER A 284 16.70 6.16 -5.66
N ASP A 285 17.04 7.32 -6.24
CA ASP A 285 16.32 7.88 -7.39
C ASP A 285 16.24 6.93 -8.60
N GLY A 286 17.18 5.98 -8.72
CA GLY A 286 17.24 5.01 -9.82
C GLY A 286 17.10 3.54 -9.42
N GLU A 287 17.04 3.22 -8.12
CA GLU A 287 17.11 1.83 -7.64
C GLU A 287 15.97 1.50 -6.65
N CYS A 288 15.51 0.26 -6.72
CA CYS A 288 14.53 -0.29 -5.81
C CYS A 288 14.88 -1.72 -5.38
N GLU A 289 14.35 -2.14 -4.23
CA GLU A 289 14.35 -3.52 -3.76
C GLU A 289 12.92 -4.07 -3.85
N LEU A 290 12.78 -5.32 -4.27
CA LEU A 290 11.51 -6.03 -4.24
C LEU A 290 11.49 -6.94 -3.02
N ARG A 291 10.33 -7.05 -2.37
CA ARG A 291 10.05 -8.02 -1.30
C ARG A 291 8.81 -8.82 -1.64
N ILE A 292 8.88 -10.13 -1.46
CA ILE A 292 7.83 -11.07 -1.87
C ILE A 292 7.26 -11.73 -0.62
N PHE A 293 5.98 -11.45 -0.38
CA PHE A 293 5.20 -11.99 0.71
C PHE A 293 4.31 -13.12 0.17
N ASP A 294 4.86 -14.32 0.12
CA ASP A 294 4.12 -15.52 -0.21
C ASP A 294 3.81 -16.29 1.08
N THR A 295 2.57 -16.70 1.31
CA THR A 295 2.18 -17.55 2.46
C THR A 295 1.76 -18.97 2.09
N SER A 296 1.78 -19.36 0.81
CA SER A 296 1.51 -20.75 0.33
C SER A 296 2.17 -21.88 1.15
N GLY A 297 1.44 -22.99 1.29
CA GLY A 297 1.88 -24.18 2.01
C GLY A 297 2.90 -25.04 1.24
N SER A 298 3.53 -25.99 1.95
CA SER A 298 4.72 -26.76 1.54
C SER A 298 4.62 -27.60 0.25
N THR A 299 3.46 -27.69 -0.39
CA THR A 299 3.23 -28.51 -1.59
C THR A 299 3.09 -27.73 -2.88
N GLU A 300 3.06 -26.39 -2.84
CA GLU A 300 3.02 -25.57 -4.06
C GLU A 300 4.45 -25.24 -4.52
N LEU A 301 5.14 -26.34 -4.84
CA LEU A 301 6.18 -26.52 -5.85
C LEU A 301 7.37 -25.54 -5.77
N THR A 302 8.49 -25.94 -5.15
CA THR A 302 9.83 -25.34 -5.41
C THR A 302 10.00 -23.83 -5.14
N SER A 303 9.21 -23.23 -4.24
CA SER A 303 8.97 -21.77 -4.16
C SER A 303 10.14 -20.88 -3.67
N PHE A 304 11.19 -20.83 -4.51
CA PHE A 304 12.34 -19.90 -4.52
C PHE A 304 13.56 -20.27 -3.67
N GLY A 305 14.01 -21.53 -3.75
CA GLY A 305 15.42 -21.90 -3.49
C GLY A 305 15.87 -22.10 -2.04
N THR A 306 14.98 -22.22 -1.07
CA THR A 306 15.39 -22.54 0.32
C THR A 306 15.44 -24.06 0.54
N GLN A 307 16.37 -24.76 -0.12
CA GLN A 307 16.38 -26.23 -0.16
C GLN A 307 16.90 -26.96 1.11
N VAL A 308 17.39 -26.27 2.15
CA VAL A 308 18.07 -27.00 3.27
C VAL A 308 17.41 -26.82 4.65
N ARG A 309 16.73 -25.72 4.94
CA ARG A 309 16.19 -25.47 6.31
C ARG A 309 14.80 -26.04 6.56
N SER A 310 13.89 -26.04 5.59
CA SER A 310 12.50 -26.50 5.78
C SER A 310 12.36 -28.03 5.91
N LEU A 311 13.37 -28.81 5.48
CA LEU A 311 13.35 -30.27 5.59
C LEU A 311 13.73 -30.78 6.99
N ILE A 312 14.40 -29.96 7.80
CA ILE A 312 14.95 -30.37 9.11
C ILE A 312 14.04 -29.92 10.26
N ALA A 313 13.15 -28.96 10.03
CA ALA A 313 12.24 -28.46 11.04
C ALA A 313 10.79 -28.56 10.55
N GLN A 314 9.87 -29.00 11.41
CA GLN A 314 8.42 -28.92 11.20
C GLN A 314 7.92 -27.45 11.20
N ASP A 315 8.73 -26.54 10.70
CA ASP A 315 8.56 -25.10 10.81
C ASP A 315 7.47 -24.66 9.84
N LYS A 316 6.36 -24.19 10.41
CA LYS A 316 5.27 -23.50 9.67
C LYS A 316 5.69 -22.09 9.24
N THR A 317 6.98 -21.86 8.98
CA THR A 317 7.53 -20.55 8.67
C THR A 317 8.54 -20.59 7.54
N ARG A 318 8.65 -19.49 6.77
CA ARG A 318 9.67 -19.31 5.73
C ARG A 318 10.17 -17.86 5.69
N PRO A 319 11.40 -17.58 5.23
CA PRO A 319 11.83 -16.20 5.05
C PRO A 319 11.01 -15.49 3.97
N VAL A 320 10.78 -14.19 4.16
CA VAL A 320 10.42 -13.27 3.07
C VAL A 320 11.56 -13.32 2.04
N LYS A 321 11.23 -13.33 0.76
CA LYS A 321 12.26 -13.19 -0.29
C LYS A 321 12.43 -11.71 -0.62
N LYS A 322 13.67 -11.27 -0.79
CA LYS A 322 13.98 -9.91 -1.24
C LYS A 322 14.99 -9.92 -2.36
N THR A 323 14.97 -8.89 -3.19
CA THR A 323 16.00 -8.74 -4.22
C THR A 323 17.22 -7.98 -3.71
N THR A 324 18.36 -8.16 -4.36
CA THR A 324 19.40 -7.12 -4.36
C THR A 324 18.86 -5.87 -5.07
N PRO A 325 19.47 -4.67 -4.87
CA PRO A 325 18.99 -3.46 -5.54
C PRO A 325 18.92 -3.62 -7.05
N LEU A 326 17.75 -3.30 -7.64
CA LEU A 326 17.48 -3.35 -9.07
C LEU A 326 17.32 -1.94 -9.62
N PHE A 327 17.87 -1.69 -10.81
CA PHE A 327 17.68 -0.42 -11.52
C PHE A 327 16.28 -0.31 -12.11
N ILE A 328 15.54 0.73 -11.74
CA ILE A 328 14.17 1.01 -12.20
C ILE A 328 14.11 1.09 -13.72
N SER A 329 15.14 1.66 -14.37
CA SER A 329 15.23 1.72 -15.83
C SER A 329 15.26 0.34 -16.49
N ASN A 330 15.92 -0.64 -15.87
CA ASN A 330 16.01 -1.99 -16.40
C ASN A 330 14.68 -2.73 -16.25
N LEU A 331 13.97 -2.50 -15.14
CA LEU A 331 12.67 -3.11 -14.89
C LEU A 331 11.62 -2.69 -15.94
N ALA A 332 11.63 -1.44 -16.40
CA ALA A 332 10.69 -1.01 -17.44
C ALA A 332 11.09 -1.44 -18.86
N ASN A 333 12.39 -1.66 -19.10
CA ASN A 333 12.91 -1.97 -20.44
C ASN A 333 12.90 -3.47 -20.75
N ASN A 334 13.06 -4.33 -19.74
CA ASN A 334 13.23 -5.77 -19.90
C ASN A 334 11.95 -6.58 -19.68
N SER A 335 10.78 -6.01 -20.01
CA SER A 335 9.44 -6.58 -19.74
C SER A 335 9.14 -6.98 -18.29
N PHE A 336 10.05 -6.82 -17.33
CA PHE A 336 9.89 -7.29 -15.95
C PHE A 336 8.56 -6.86 -15.32
N ILE A 337 8.21 -5.57 -15.43
CA ILE A 337 6.95 -5.07 -14.88
C ILE A 337 5.74 -5.66 -15.62
N ASN A 338 5.83 -5.87 -16.95
CA ASN A 338 4.79 -6.54 -17.72
C ASN A 338 4.64 -8.00 -17.26
N ASP A 339 5.74 -8.72 -17.08
CA ASP A 339 5.74 -10.11 -16.64
C ASP A 339 5.22 -10.24 -15.20
N LEU A 340 5.46 -9.23 -14.37
CA LEU A 340 4.91 -9.16 -13.02
C LEU A 340 3.39 -8.95 -13.01
N VAL A 341 2.85 -8.11 -13.88
CA VAL A 341 1.40 -7.82 -13.89
C VAL A 341 0.61 -8.75 -14.82
N SER A 342 1.24 -9.38 -15.81
CA SER A 342 0.59 -10.26 -16.80
C SER A 342 -0.21 -11.40 -16.18
N PRO A 343 0.23 -12.06 -15.09
CA PRO A 343 -0.55 -13.10 -14.44
C PRO A 343 -1.94 -12.68 -13.97
N LEU A 344 -2.14 -11.38 -13.80
CA LEU A 344 -3.39 -10.76 -13.39
C LEU A 344 -4.33 -10.51 -14.58
N PHE A 345 -3.97 -10.80 -15.84
CA PHE A 345 -4.79 -10.48 -17.01
C PHE A 345 -5.15 -11.68 -17.90
N LEU A 346 -4.47 -12.84 -17.78
CA LEU A 346 -4.75 -14.00 -18.64
C LEU A 346 -5.73 -14.97 -17.97
N PHE A 347 -7.02 -14.64 -17.94
CA PHE A 347 -8.01 -15.44 -17.21
C PHE A 347 -8.82 -16.45 -18.02
N GLN A 348 -8.88 -16.36 -19.35
CA GLN A 348 -9.81 -17.21 -20.13
C GLN A 348 -9.18 -18.18 -21.13
N ASN A 349 -8.07 -17.82 -21.78
CA ASN A 349 -7.49 -18.68 -22.81
C ASN A 349 -6.25 -19.46 -22.37
N ASN A 350 -5.49 -18.92 -21.41
CA ASN A 350 -4.28 -19.55 -20.89
C ASN A 350 -4.48 -19.69 -19.39
N ASN A 351 -4.94 -20.85 -18.90
CA ASN A 351 -4.87 -21.14 -17.47
C ASN A 351 -3.42 -20.94 -17.03
N ILE A 352 -3.11 -19.83 -16.35
CA ILE A 352 -1.74 -19.58 -15.90
C ILE A 352 -1.44 -20.55 -14.76
N SER A 353 -0.42 -21.36 -14.93
CA SER A 353 0.02 -22.26 -13.86
C SER A 353 0.74 -21.47 -12.75
N ILE A 354 0.78 -22.03 -11.54
CA ILE A 354 1.62 -21.47 -10.47
C ILE A 354 3.09 -21.40 -10.89
N GLU A 355 3.55 -22.31 -11.75
CA GLU A 355 4.91 -22.32 -12.29
C GLU A 355 5.16 -21.10 -13.20
N GLU A 356 4.21 -20.77 -14.07
CA GLU A 356 4.29 -19.61 -14.96
C GLU A 356 4.27 -18.29 -14.18
N MET A 357 3.43 -18.19 -13.14
CA MET A 357 3.43 -17.07 -12.19
C MET A 357 4.79 -16.91 -11.52
N ASN A 358 5.40 -18.02 -11.10
CA ASN A 358 6.65 -18.02 -10.34
C ASN A 358 7.90 -17.81 -11.21
N LYS A 359 7.81 -17.98 -12.54
CA LYS A 359 8.95 -17.94 -13.46
C LYS A 359 9.85 -16.71 -13.26
N LEU A 360 9.25 -15.52 -13.16
CA LEU A 360 9.98 -14.26 -12.98
C LEU A 360 10.91 -14.29 -11.75
N PHE A 361 10.42 -14.86 -10.65
CA PHE A 361 11.16 -14.93 -9.40
C PHE A 361 12.18 -16.08 -9.39
N VAL A 362 11.92 -17.17 -10.10
CA VAL A 362 12.92 -18.22 -10.35
C VAL A 362 14.09 -17.64 -11.15
N ASP A 363 13.81 -16.86 -12.20
CA ASP A 363 14.86 -16.22 -13.00
C ASP A 363 15.72 -15.25 -12.14
N LEU A 364 15.10 -14.48 -11.24
CA LEU A 364 15.86 -13.64 -10.29
C LEU A 364 16.73 -14.47 -9.34
N MET A 365 16.23 -15.60 -8.88
CA MET A 365 16.97 -16.50 -8.00
C MET A 365 18.16 -17.14 -8.73
N ASP A 366 17.97 -17.65 -9.94
CA ASP A 366 19.03 -18.25 -10.75
C ASP A 366 20.14 -17.25 -11.09
N ASN A 367 19.80 -15.96 -11.15
CA ASN A 367 20.74 -14.85 -11.32
C ASN A 367 21.37 -14.35 -10.00
N ASN A 368 21.14 -15.01 -8.87
CA ASN A 368 21.55 -14.58 -7.51
C ASN A 368 21.07 -13.17 -7.12
N GLN A 369 19.94 -12.74 -7.70
CA GLN A 369 19.32 -11.45 -7.40
C GLN A 369 18.19 -11.58 -6.39
N LEU A 370 17.73 -12.78 -6.07
CA LEU A 370 16.72 -13.04 -5.03
C LEU A 370 17.35 -13.79 -3.84
N ILE A 371 17.23 -13.23 -2.65
CA ILE A 371 17.84 -13.72 -1.40
C ILE A 371 16.80 -13.80 -0.28
N ASP A 372 17.16 -14.49 0.81
CA ASP A 372 16.36 -14.53 2.03
C ASP A 372 16.47 -13.20 2.79
N ASP A 373 15.32 -12.69 3.24
CA ASP A 373 15.25 -11.65 4.27
C ASP A 373 15.23 -12.28 5.67
N ASP A 374 15.62 -11.50 6.67
CA ASP A 374 15.61 -11.95 8.07
C ASP A 374 14.19 -12.20 8.58
N THR A 375 13.20 -11.54 7.98
CA THR A 375 11.80 -11.64 8.34
C THR A 375 11.21 -13.00 7.99
N GLN A 376 10.57 -13.66 8.97
CA GLN A 376 9.88 -14.93 8.77
C GLN A 376 8.37 -14.74 8.57
N LEU A 377 7.85 -15.32 7.50
CA LEU A 377 6.44 -15.50 7.16
C LEU A 377 5.88 -16.74 7.85
N THR A 378 4.64 -16.68 8.30
CA THR A 378 3.89 -17.86 8.72
C THR A 378 3.15 -18.42 7.51
N LEU A 379 3.31 -19.72 7.26
CA LEU A 379 2.64 -20.39 6.16
C LEU A 379 1.16 -20.59 6.51
N GLN A 380 0.28 -20.25 5.57
CA GLN A 380 -1.13 -20.57 5.69
C GLN A 380 -1.38 -22.05 5.37
N THR A 381 -2.43 -22.60 5.97
CA THR A 381 -2.94 -23.94 5.65
C THR A 381 -4.24 -23.91 4.86
N ASN A 382 -4.74 -22.70 4.58
CA ASN A 382 -6.11 -22.42 4.21
C ASN A 382 -6.16 -21.68 2.86
N GLY A 383 -7.23 -21.79 2.08
CA GLY A 383 -7.37 -21.11 0.77
C GLY A 383 -7.51 -19.58 0.84
N THR A 384 -6.66 -18.89 1.62
CA THR A 384 -6.79 -17.48 2.02
C THR A 384 -5.60 -16.62 1.58
N CYS A 385 -4.90 -17.03 0.50
CA CYS A 385 -3.55 -16.57 0.17
C CYS A 385 -3.41 -15.04 0.12
N ALA A 386 -4.35 -14.35 -0.55
CA ALA A 386 -4.31 -12.89 -0.69
C ALA A 386 -4.37 -12.17 0.67
N HIS A 387 -5.26 -12.61 1.56
CA HIS A 387 -5.40 -12.02 2.89
C HIS A 387 -4.21 -12.35 3.78
N SER A 388 -3.74 -13.60 3.77
CA SER A 388 -2.58 -14.02 4.56
C SER A 388 -1.29 -13.31 4.14
N SER A 389 -1.07 -13.09 2.84
CA SER A 389 0.04 -12.30 2.33
C SER A 389 -0.05 -10.82 2.72
N LEU A 390 -1.24 -10.22 2.71
CA LEU A 390 -1.48 -8.85 3.20
C LEU A 390 -1.19 -8.73 4.71
N GLN A 391 -1.69 -9.66 5.52
CA GLN A 391 -1.42 -9.70 6.95
C GLN A 391 0.08 -9.84 7.24
N ALA A 392 0.77 -10.69 6.47
CA ALA A 392 2.21 -10.86 6.62
C ALA A 392 2.98 -9.60 6.22
N TRP A 393 2.59 -8.92 5.13
CA TRP A 393 3.13 -7.61 4.76
C TRP A 393 2.89 -6.58 5.88
N PHE A 394 1.66 -6.45 6.36
CA PHE A 394 1.28 -5.53 7.44
C PHE A 394 2.12 -5.74 8.70
N LYS A 395 2.34 -7.00 9.10
CA LYS A 395 3.19 -7.34 10.25
C LYS A 395 4.63 -6.82 10.14
N THR A 396 5.16 -6.66 8.92
CA THR A 396 6.50 -6.06 8.71
C THR A 396 6.52 -4.55 8.75
N ARG A 397 5.34 -3.93 8.75
CA ARG A 397 5.14 -2.50 8.64
C ARG A 397 4.78 -1.81 9.95
N VAL A 398 4.33 -2.58 10.94
CA VAL A 398 3.94 -2.06 12.25
C VAL A 398 4.73 -2.74 13.37
N SER A 399 4.72 -2.13 14.55
CA SER A 399 5.30 -2.77 15.75
C SER A 399 4.55 -4.07 16.13
N PRO A 400 5.21 -5.03 16.80
CA PRO A 400 4.55 -6.23 17.32
C PRO A 400 3.34 -5.92 18.23
N GLN A 401 3.39 -4.82 18.97
CA GLN A 401 2.31 -4.36 19.85
C GLN A 401 1.08 -3.91 19.04
N THR A 402 1.30 -3.13 17.98
CA THR A 402 0.24 -2.69 17.07
C THR A 402 -0.37 -3.89 16.35
N GLU A 403 0.46 -4.81 15.85
CA GLU A 403 -0.03 -6.04 15.21
C GLU A 403 -0.85 -6.91 16.16
N ALA A 404 -0.38 -7.13 17.39
CA ALA A 404 -1.10 -7.95 18.36
C ALA A 404 -2.46 -7.33 18.74
N LEU A 405 -2.52 -6.00 18.94
CA LEU A 405 -3.78 -5.29 19.19
C LEU A 405 -4.74 -5.40 18.01
N PHE A 406 -4.25 -5.09 16.80
CA PHE A 406 -5.04 -5.12 15.57
C PHE A 406 -5.60 -6.53 15.34
N ASN A 407 -4.75 -7.54 15.36
CA ASN A 407 -5.15 -8.93 15.12
C ASN A 407 -6.16 -9.41 16.17
N SER A 408 -5.93 -9.14 17.47
CA SER A 408 -6.88 -9.49 18.53
C SER A 408 -8.25 -8.81 18.37
N PHE A 409 -8.28 -7.54 17.96
CA PHE A 409 -9.51 -6.81 17.69
C PHE A 409 -10.29 -7.47 16.54
N ILE A 410 -9.64 -7.69 15.40
CA ILE A 410 -10.30 -8.22 14.20
C ILE A 410 -10.82 -9.64 14.40
N VAL A 411 -10.02 -10.55 14.97
CA VAL A 411 -10.48 -11.95 15.16
C VAL A 411 -11.60 -12.06 16.19
N LYS A 412 -11.57 -11.26 17.26
CA LYS A 412 -12.65 -11.23 18.26
C LYS A 412 -13.95 -10.75 17.63
N ARG A 413 -13.88 -9.65 16.88
CA ARG A 413 -15.03 -9.09 16.17
C ARG A 413 -15.58 -10.06 15.12
N ALA A 414 -14.73 -10.72 14.35
CA ALA A 414 -15.16 -11.72 13.39
C ALA A 414 -15.92 -12.86 14.09
N LEU A 415 -15.47 -13.30 15.28
CA LEU A 415 -16.16 -14.35 16.03
C LEU A 415 -17.53 -13.87 16.54
N GLU A 416 -17.61 -12.63 17.01
CA GLU A 416 -18.88 -12.00 17.40
C GLU A 416 -19.86 -11.93 16.22
N ARG A 417 -19.40 -11.48 15.05
CA ARG A 417 -20.19 -11.46 13.80
C ARG A 417 -20.66 -12.87 13.38
N LEU A 418 -19.78 -13.88 13.48
CA LEU A 418 -20.14 -15.27 13.18
C LEU A 418 -21.23 -15.80 14.12
N ASN A 419 -21.15 -15.48 15.41
CA ASN A 419 -22.16 -15.91 16.38
C ASN A 419 -23.54 -15.33 16.06
N VAL A 420 -23.62 -14.07 15.63
CA VAL A 420 -24.89 -13.45 15.19
C VAL A 420 -25.48 -14.20 13.99
N ILE A 421 -24.69 -14.47 12.96
CA ILE A 421 -25.13 -15.20 11.75
C ILE A 421 -25.57 -16.63 12.12
N HIS A 422 -24.78 -17.32 12.96
CA HIS A 422 -25.08 -18.67 13.39
C HIS A 422 -26.43 -18.76 14.12
N ASP A 423 -26.70 -17.80 15.03
CA ASP A 423 -27.95 -17.74 15.77
C ASP A 423 -29.16 -17.42 14.89
N GLU A 424 -28.98 -16.64 13.82
CA GLU A 424 -30.03 -16.34 12.83
C GLU A 424 -30.32 -17.54 11.91
N HIS A 425 -29.27 -18.21 11.42
CA HIS A 425 -29.40 -19.40 10.55
C HIS A 425 -30.03 -20.59 11.28
N LEU A 426 -29.70 -20.81 12.56
CA LEU A 426 -30.28 -21.90 13.36
C LEU A 426 -31.76 -21.70 13.70
N LYS A 427 -32.30 -20.47 13.57
CA LYS A 427 -33.71 -20.15 13.86
C LYS A 427 -34.65 -20.34 12.67
N SER A 428 -34.13 -20.53 11.46
CA SER A 428 -34.97 -20.73 10.27
C SER A 428 -35.44 -22.20 10.14
N PRO A 429 -36.75 -22.51 10.22
CA PRO A 429 -37.24 -23.88 10.10
C PRO A 429 -37.08 -24.40 8.67
N VAL A 430 -36.39 -25.53 8.51
CA VAL A 430 -36.21 -26.23 7.23
C VAL A 430 -37.55 -26.85 6.81
N LYS A 431 -38.17 -26.34 5.75
CA LYS A 431 -39.51 -26.78 5.29
C LYS A 431 -39.51 -27.94 4.28
N HIS A 432 -38.37 -28.38 3.75
CA HIS A 432 -38.30 -29.45 2.75
C HIS A 432 -37.15 -30.44 3.00
N ILE A 433 -37.36 -31.72 2.69
CA ILE A 433 -36.43 -32.83 2.96
C ILE A 433 -35.13 -32.71 2.12
N ASP A 434 -35.19 -32.20 0.90
CA ASP A 434 -34.01 -31.94 0.06
C ASP A 434 -33.13 -30.78 0.60
N LEU A 435 -33.68 -29.93 1.48
CA LEU A 435 -32.92 -28.90 2.19
C LEU A 435 -32.23 -29.44 3.45
N ALA A 436 -32.54 -30.66 3.91
CA ALA A 436 -31.99 -31.18 5.17
C ALA A 436 -30.49 -31.52 5.08
N ALA A 437 -30.04 -32.09 3.94
CA ALA A 437 -28.63 -32.38 3.73
C ALA A 437 -27.80 -31.08 3.60
N GLN A 438 -28.30 -30.10 2.84
CA GLN A 438 -27.67 -28.79 2.71
C GLN A 438 -27.64 -28.04 4.05
N TYR A 439 -28.72 -28.10 4.83
CA TYR A 439 -28.78 -27.52 6.17
C TYR A 439 -27.79 -28.17 7.13
N ASN A 440 -27.65 -29.51 7.10
CA ASN A 440 -26.69 -30.21 7.95
C ASN A 440 -25.24 -29.85 7.57
N HIS A 441 -24.92 -29.80 6.27
CA HIS A 441 -23.62 -29.35 5.77
C HIS A 441 -23.29 -27.93 6.24
N GLN A 442 -24.24 -26.99 6.09
CA GLN A 442 -24.06 -25.63 6.57
C GLN A 442 -23.87 -25.58 8.09
N LYS A 443 -24.69 -26.31 8.84
CA LYS A 443 -24.60 -26.36 10.30
C LYS A 443 -23.24 -26.88 10.78
N GLU A 444 -22.71 -27.93 10.15
CA GLU A 444 -21.38 -28.49 10.44
C GLU A 444 -20.29 -27.47 10.11
N MET A 445 -20.33 -26.89 8.91
CA MET A 445 -19.40 -25.85 8.47
C MET A 445 -19.34 -24.64 9.43
N TYR A 446 -20.51 -24.11 9.85
CA TYR A 446 -20.56 -23.02 10.81
C TYR A 446 -20.01 -23.43 12.19
N GLY A 447 -20.31 -24.65 12.65
CA GLY A 447 -19.82 -25.19 13.92
C GLY A 447 -18.30 -25.38 13.93
N ASP A 448 -17.73 -25.89 12.84
CA ASP A 448 -16.30 -26.07 12.65
C ASP A 448 -15.58 -24.72 12.58
N LEU A 449 -16.14 -23.77 11.82
CA LEU A 449 -15.59 -22.43 11.71
C LEU A 449 -15.61 -21.68 13.05
N LYS A 450 -16.70 -21.82 13.82
CA LYS A 450 -16.80 -21.27 15.17
C LYS A 450 -15.74 -21.85 16.09
N SER A 451 -15.57 -23.18 16.07
CA SER A 451 -14.56 -23.87 16.87
C SER A 451 -13.14 -23.46 16.50
N ALA A 452 -12.87 -23.22 15.21
CA ALA A 452 -11.61 -22.65 14.74
C ALA A 452 -11.43 -21.20 15.24
N GLY A 453 -12.47 -20.38 15.13
CA GLY A 453 -12.50 -19.00 15.58
C GLY A 453 -12.20 -18.85 17.07
N GLU A 454 -12.80 -19.67 17.93
CA GLU A 454 -12.54 -19.68 19.37
C GLU A 454 -11.06 -19.95 19.70
N LYS A 455 -10.43 -20.90 18.98
CA LYS A 455 -9.00 -21.18 19.11
C LYS A 455 -8.15 -19.98 18.64
N THR A 456 -8.48 -19.41 17.49
CA THR A 456 -7.78 -18.26 16.91
C THR A 456 -7.84 -17.03 17.82
N VAL A 457 -9.02 -16.75 18.41
CA VAL A 457 -9.20 -15.68 19.41
C VAL A 457 -8.35 -15.94 20.65
N ALA A 458 -8.34 -17.17 21.17
CA ALA A 458 -7.53 -17.52 22.33
C ALA A 458 -6.01 -17.39 22.06
N GLU A 459 -5.55 -17.74 20.85
CA GLU A 459 -4.15 -17.54 20.44
C GLU A 459 -3.80 -16.07 20.31
N ALA A 460 -4.67 -15.26 19.71
CA ALA A 460 -4.46 -13.81 19.60
C ALA A 460 -4.41 -13.15 20.99
N ALA A 461 -5.34 -13.51 21.89
CA ALA A 461 -5.34 -13.01 23.27
C ALA A 461 -4.05 -13.37 24.03
N LYS A 462 -3.49 -14.58 23.84
CA LYS A 462 -2.20 -14.97 24.43
C LYS A 462 -1.03 -14.12 23.90
N ARG A 463 -1.00 -13.82 22.59
CA ARG A 463 0.03 -12.96 21.99
C ARG A 463 -0.08 -11.53 22.52
N LEU A 464 -1.30 -11.01 22.62
CA LEU A 464 -1.57 -9.69 23.17
C LEU A 464 -1.16 -9.60 24.65
N ALA A 465 -1.48 -10.62 25.45
CA ALA A 465 -1.06 -10.71 26.86
C ALA A 465 0.48 -10.70 26.99
N LYS A 466 1.20 -11.43 26.15
CA LYS A 466 2.67 -11.40 26.15
C LYS A 466 3.25 -10.02 25.82
N CYS A 467 2.63 -9.30 24.87
CA CYS A 467 3.01 -7.92 24.57
C CYS A 467 2.73 -7.00 25.76
N LYS A 468 1.58 -7.17 26.41
CA LYS A 468 1.18 -6.45 27.62
C LYS A 468 2.19 -6.65 28.75
N GLU A 469 2.57 -7.90 29.04
CA GLU A 469 3.57 -8.23 30.06
C GLU A 469 4.90 -7.50 29.84
N SER A 470 5.37 -7.45 28.59
CA SER A 470 6.60 -6.72 28.25
C SER A 470 6.48 -5.21 28.54
N LEU A 471 5.33 -4.61 28.26
CA LEU A 471 5.08 -3.19 28.51
C LEU A 471 4.88 -2.90 30.00
N ASP A 472 4.21 -3.78 30.73
CA ASP A 472 3.97 -3.66 32.17
C ASP A 472 5.27 -3.71 32.98
N VAL A 473 6.31 -4.39 32.47
CA VAL A 473 7.66 -4.35 33.06
C VAL A 473 8.33 -2.99 32.84
N GLU A 474 8.15 -2.37 31.68
CA GLU A 474 8.80 -1.11 31.35
C GLU A 474 8.05 0.12 31.89
N TYR A 475 6.73 0.05 32.03
CA TYR A 475 5.88 1.17 32.40
C TYR A 475 6.28 1.84 33.74
N PRO A 476 6.49 1.10 34.86
CA PRO A 476 6.89 1.71 36.13
C PRO A 476 8.25 2.42 36.04
N ARG A 477 9.16 1.88 35.21
CA ARG A 477 10.48 2.48 34.99
C ARG A 477 10.35 3.85 34.31
N LEU A 478 9.64 3.91 33.19
CA LEU A 478 9.41 5.17 32.47
C LEU A 478 8.68 6.19 33.36
N LYS A 479 7.74 5.73 34.20
CA LYS A 479 7.05 6.57 35.17
C LYS A 479 8.02 7.18 36.19
N ASN A 480 8.94 6.38 36.71
CA ASN A 480 9.98 6.83 37.64
C ASN A 480 10.96 7.82 36.97
N ASP A 481 11.39 7.53 35.75
CA ASP A 481 12.30 8.40 34.98
C ASP A 481 11.68 9.77 34.71
N LEU A 482 10.41 9.81 34.29
CA LEU A 482 9.68 11.06 34.09
C LEU A 482 9.51 11.83 35.40
N THR A 483 9.18 11.13 36.48
CA THR A 483 9.04 11.72 37.83
C THR A 483 10.35 12.37 38.29
N ALA A 484 11.48 11.67 38.16
CA ALA A 484 12.79 12.21 38.49
C ALA A 484 13.12 13.46 37.68
N LEU A 485 12.84 13.44 36.37
CA LEU A 485 13.04 14.58 35.49
C LEU A 485 12.14 15.77 35.83
N LEU A 486 10.89 15.53 36.27
CA LEU A 486 9.95 16.58 36.69
C LEU A 486 10.32 17.19 38.05
N ASN A 487 10.76 16.35 39.00
CA ASN A 487 11.17 16.75 40.35
C ASN A 487 12.35 17.73 40.34
N LYS A 488 13.25 17.65 39.34
CA LYS A 488 14.31 18.67 39.11
C LYS A 488 13.77 20.11 39.04
N LYS A 489 12.47 20.29 38.74
CA LYS A 489 11.80 21.60 38.68
C LYS A 489 10.62 21.73 39.66
N GLY A 490 10.55 20.87 40.68
CA GLY A 490 9.47 20.88 41.67
C GLY A 490 8.08 20.59 41.11
N LYS A 491 7.99 19.85 39.99
CA LYS A 491 6.71 19.46 39.38
C LYS A 491 6.40 18.00 39.67
N SER A 492 5.14 17.68 39.94
CA SER A 492 4.65 16.31 40.05
C SER A 492 4.19 15.78 38.69
N LEU A 493 4.32 14.46 38.49
CA LEU A 493 3.73 13.74 37.37
C LEU A 493 2.19 13.80 37.43
N ASP A 494 1.61 13.70 38.63
CA ASP A 494 0.15 13.70 38.83
C ASP A 494 -0.51 15.04 38.42
N ALA A 495 0.30 16.10 38.28
CA ALA A 495 -0.16 17.40 37.79
C ALA A 495 -0.30 17.44 36.24
N ILE A 496 0.10 16.38 35.54
CA ILE A 496 -0.04 16.25 34.09
C ILE A 496 -1.31 15.47 33.79
N ALA A 497 -2.39 16.18 33.43
CA ALA A 497 -3.67 15.56 33.12
C ALA A 497 -3.66 14.69 31.86
N ASN A 498 -2.85 15.04 30.85
CA ASN A 498 -2.75 14.32 29.59
C ASN A 498 -1.28 14.27 29.13
N LEU A 499 -0.72 13.05 29.07
CA LEU A 499 0.67 12.82 28.70
C LEU A 499 0.95 13.05 27.20
N SER A 500 -0.02 12.77 26.32
CA SER A 500 0.06 13.05 24.88
C SER A 500 0.15 14.56 24.63
N GLU A 501 -0.77 15.33 25.20
CA GLU A 501 -0.76 16.80 25.10
C GLU A 501 0.50 17.40 25.72
N TYR A 502 0.97 16.83 26.83
CA TYR A 502 2.21 17.26 27.46
C TYR A 502 3.41 17.07 26.54
N SER A 503 3.51 15.93 25.85
CA SER A 503 4.55 15.66 24.86
C SER A 503 4.51 16.65 23.69
N GLU A 504 3.34 16.86 23.09
CA GLU A 504 3.16 17.83 22.01
C GLU A 504 3.50 19.26 22.43
N LYS A 505 3.11 19.66 23.64
CA LYS A 505 3.47 20.96 24.22
C LYS A 505 4.99 21.12 24.38
N LYS A 506 5.73 20.01 24.56
CA LYS A 506 7.20 20.07 24.54
C LYS A 506 7.74 20.27 23.14
N LEU A 507 7.15 19.61 22.14
CA LEU A 507 7.52 19.72 20.72
C LEU A 507 7.27 21.11 20.12
N ARG A 508 6.10 21.72 20.37
CA ARG A 508 5.69 23.00 19.75
C ARG A 508 6.49 24.23 20.18
N GLY A 509 7.37 24.11 21.18
CA GLY A 509 8.16 25.24 21.68
C GLY A 509 9.50 25.41 20.97
N ASN A 510 9.98 26.64 20.84
CA ASN A 510 11.30 26.98 20.25
C ASN A 510 12.51 26.58 21.14
N LYS A 511 12.31 25.67 22.09
CA LYS A 511 13.32 25.26 23.09
C LYS A 511 13.98 23.93 22.77
N LEU A 512 13.55 23.25 21.70
CA LEU A 512 14.20 22.05 21.17
C LEU A 512 14.91 22.44 19.87
N SER A 513 16.12 21.93 19.70
CA SER A 513 16.82 21.98 18.40
C SER A 513 16.05 21.16 17.36
N ASP A 514 16.28 21.42 16.07
CA ASP A 514 15.63 20.64 14.99
C ASP A 514 16.09 19.17 14.97
N TYR A 515 17.29 18.89 15.50
CA TYR A 515 17.72 17.53 15.78
C TYR A 515 16.85 16.88 16.87
N GLU A 516 16.67 17.54 18.01
CA GLU A 516 15.86 16.99 19.11
C GLU A 516 14.38 16.85 18.73
N LYS A 517 13.81 17.80 17.96
CA LYS A 517 12.44 17.68 17.45
C LYS A 517 12.30 16.42 16.61
N ARG A 518 13.23 16.18 15.68
CA ARG A 518 13.26 14.95 14.86
C ARG A 518 13.37 13.71 15.73
N MET A 519 14.26 13.70 16.72
CA MET A 519 14.42 12.57 17.65
C MET A 519 13.17 12.28 18.48
N VAL A 520 12.44 13.31 18.94
CA VAL A 520 11.18 13.12 19.68
C VAL A 520 10.07 12.61 18.74
N GLN A 521 9.99 13.15 17.53
CA GLN A 521 9.01 12.72 16.52
C GLN A 521 9.26 11.26 16.11
N SER A 522 10.51 10.92 15.78
CA SER A 522 10.93 9.58 15.33
C SER A 522 11.11 8.56 16.45
N ALA A 523 10.92 8.95 17.72
CA ALA A 523 10.96 8.00 18.82
C ALA A 523 9.78 7.04 18.68
N ASP A 524 10.10 5.78 18.36
CA ASP A 524 9.15 4.66 18.39
C ASP A 524 8.47 4.64 19.77
N THR A 525 7.14 4.58 19.78
CA THR A 525 6.34 4.53 21.00
C THR A 525 6.61 3.26 21.80
N TRP A 526 6.92 2.13 21.15
CA TRP A 526 6.94 0.80 21.76
C TRP A 526 8.33 0.26 22.12
N SER A 527 9.40 0.80 21.51
CA SER A 527 10.77 0.34 21.78
C SER A 527 11.28 0.71 23.18
N PRO A 528 11.98 -0.17 23.91
CA PRO A 528 12.49 0.19 25.23
C PRO A 528 13.59 1.27 25.15
N ILE A 529 13.59 2.21 26.10
CA ILE A 529 14.71 3.17 26.20
C ILE A 529 15.95 2.43 26.76
N PRO A 530 17.10 2.41 26.05
CA PRO A 530 18.32 1.72 26.49
C PRO A 530 18.77 2.12 27.90
N ARG A 531 19.32 1.16 28.66
CA ARG A 531 19.54 1.25 30.13
C ARG A 531 20.54 2.30 30.65
N ASN A 532 21.10 3.18 29.84
CA ASN A 532 22.17 4.10 30.29
C ASN A 532 21.74 5.57 30.38
N THR A 533 20.60 5.84 31.01
CA THR A 533 20.11 7.18 31.38
C THR A 533 19.13 6.95 32.52
N ILE A 534 19.45 7.15 33.80
CA ILE A 534 19.68 8.43 34.46
C ILE A 534 20.50 8.14 35.75
N ALA A 535 21.64 8.82 35.92
CA ALA A 535 22.50 8.83 37.12
C ALA A 535 23.22 7.52 37.52
N GLN A 536 24.40 7.26 36.92
CA GLN A 536 25.50 6.61 37.64
C GLN A 536 26.77 7.44 37.46
N ASN A 537 27.04 8.34 38.42
CA ASN A 537 28.38 8.87 38.63
C ASN A 537 29.21 7.75 39.27
N GLY A 538 29.92 6.97 38.47
CA GLY A 538 30.79 5.90 38.94
C GLY A 538 31.68 5.34 37.84
N LEU A 539 32.87 4.89 38.22
CA LEU A 539 34.02 4.44 37.39
C LEU A 539 33.75 3.34 36.33
N PHE A 540 32.50 2.90 36.12
CA PHE A 540 32.13 1.83 35.18
C PHE A 540 31.68 2.33 33.79
N ALA A 541 31.70 3.63 33.52
CA ALA A 541 31.33 4.22 32.23
C ALA A 541 32.26 3.87 31.04
N PHE A 542 33.32 3.07 31.25
CA PHE A 542 34.34 2.78 30.24
C PHE A 542 34.05 1.54 29.37
N PHE A 543 33.05 0.70 29.70
CA PHE A 543 32.81 -0.58 29.01
C PHE A 543 31.53 -0.66 28.16
N SER A 544 30.73 0.40 28.02
CA SER A 544 29.57 0.41 27.12
C SER A 544 29.82 1.25 25.87
N THR A 545 30.19 0.61 24.77
CA THR A 545 30.39 1.25 23.44
C THR A 545 29.09 1.40 22.64
N VAL A 546 27.92 1.19 23.25
CA VAL A 546 26.65 1.55 22.61
C VAL A 546 26.37 3.01 22.93
N GLU A 547 26.64 3.90 21.97
CA GLU A 547 26.19 5.30 22.04
C GLU A 547 24.67 5.30 22.27
N ASN A 548 24.23 5.73 23.45
CA ASN A 548 22.82 5.91 23.73
C ASN A 548 22.38 7.25 23.13
N PRO A 549 21.62 7.27 22.03
CA PRO A 549 21.22 8.52 21.38
C PRO A 549 20.32 9.39 22.28
N TYR A 550 19.75 8.81 23.35
CA TYR A 550 18.91 9.52 24.31
C TYR A 550 19.71 10.20 25.44
N ALA A 551 20.98 9.83 25.65
CA ALA A 551 21.84 10.41 26.70
C ALA A 551 22.32 11.83 26.39
N SER A 552 22.40 12.19 25.10
CA SER A 552 22.78 13.53 24.62
C SER A 552 21.61 14.50 24.50
N LEU A 553 20.36 14.03 24.66
CA LEU A 553 19.16 14.84 24.52
C LEU A 553 18.91 15.71 25.76
N SER A 554 18.35 16.91 25.57
CA SER A 554 17.96 17.75 26.72
C SER A 554 16.90 17.09 27.59
N ASP A 555 16.84 17.50 28.87
CA ASP A 555 15.75 17.15 29.79
C ASP A 555 14.36 17.40 29.18
N ARG A 556 14.22 18.37 28.27
CA ARG A 556 12.95 18.68 27.60
C ARG A 556 12.60 17.60 26.56
N ALA A 557 13.57 17.19 25.74
CA ALA A 557 13.39 16.14 24.75
C ALA A 557 13.13 14.78 25.42
N GLN A 558 13.90 14.43 26.46
CA GLN A 558 13.68 13.21 27.23
C GLN A 558 12.27 13.16 27.86
N LYS A 559 11.81 14.28 28.47
CA LYS A 559 10.44 14.39 29.00
C LYS A 559 9.37 14.16 27.93
N ALA A 560 9.59 14.67 26.71
CA ALA A 560 8.63 14.51 25.61
C ALA A 560 8.57 13.04 25.16
N ILE A 561 9.72 12.41 24.97
CA ILE A 561 9.83 11.00 24.55
C ILE A 561 9.19 10.09 25.61
N ILE A 562 9.56 10.24 26.88
CA ILE A 562 9.01 9.39 27.95
C ILE A 562 7.50 9.60 28.09
N ALA A 563 7.01 10.84 28.00
CA ALA A 563 5.57 11.11 28.03
C ALA A 563 4.83 10.51 26.82
N LYS A 564 5.42 10.59 25.61
CA LYS A 564 4.90 9.95 24.39
C LYS A 564 4.73 8.44 24.60
N LYS A 565 5.75 7.78 25.17
CA LYS A 565 5.75 6.34 25.45
C LYS A 565 4.72 5.96 26.52
N LEU A 566 4.70 6.67 27.64
CA LEU A 566 3.74 6.40 28.72
C LEU A 566 2.28 6.54 28.23
N ALA A 567 1.98 7.57 27.45
CA ALA A 567 0.65 7.75 26.86
C ALA A 567 0.26 6.59 25.92
N ALA A 568 1.21 6.12 25.10
CA ALA A 568 1.00 4.95 24.24
C ALA A 568 0.76 3.68 25.08
N TYR A 569 1.51 3.49 26.17
CA TYR A 569 1.37 2.31 27.04
C TYR A 569 0.03 2.32 27.80
N GLU A 570 -0.41 3.48 28.29
CA GLU A 570 -1.74 3.64 28.90
C GLU A 570 -2.85 3.27 27.91
N THR A 571 -2.74 3.76 26.68
CA THR A 571 -3.69 3.50 25.59
C THR A 571 -3.72 2.01 25.21
N PHE A 572 -2.54 1.40 25.05
CA PHE A 572 -2.40 -0.05 24.81
C PHE A 572 -3.04 -0.86 25.95
N ASN A 573 -2.78 -0.48 27.20
CA ASN A 573 -3.31 -1.18 28.36
C ASN A 573 -4.84 -1.09 28.44
N GLN A 574 -5.43 0.05 28.09
CA GLN A 574 -6.89 0.21 28.01
C GLN A 574 -7.52 -0.68 26.92
N ASN A 575 -6.94 -0.71 25.72
CA ASN A 575 -7.47 -1.55 24.65
C ASN A 575 -7.27 -3.04 24.94
N SER A 576 -6.09 -3.43 25.44
CA SER A 576 -5.79 -4.83 25.77
C SER A 576 -6.76 -5.41 26.80
N ALA A 577 -7.19 -4.61 27.78
CA ALA A 577 -8.16 -5.02 28.80
C ALA A 577 -9.58 -5.26 28.27
N LYS A 578 -9.92 -4.73 27.08
CA LYS A 578 -11.21 -5.01 26.42
C LYS A 578 -11.14 -6.27 25.55
N LEU A 579 -9.94 -6.68 25.14
CA LEU A 579 -9.71 -7.73 24.15
C LEU A 579 -9.30 -9.07 24.77
N ILE A 580 -8.59 -9.04 25.91
CA ILE A 580 -8.34 -10.19 26.80
C ILE A 580 -9.55 -10.32 27.73
#